data_AF-A0ABD0RFK9-F1
#
_entry.id   AF-A0ABD0RFK9-F1
#
_cell.length_a   1.000
_cell.length_b   1.000
_cell.length_c   1.000
_cell.angle_alpha   90.00
_cell.angle_beta   90.00
_cell.angle_gamma   90.00
#
_symmetry.space_group_name_H-M   'P 1'
#
loop_
_entity.id
_entity.type
_entity.pdbx_description
1 polymer ?
#
loop_
_entity_poly.entity_id
_entity_poly.type
_entity_poly.pdbx_seq_one_letter_code
_entity_poly.pdbx_strand_id
1 'polypeptide(L)'
;ALHQGCRCVELDCWDGDKGEPMIYHGHTLTSKVLFKEVIETIAQYAFKTSPYPLILSLENHCSVEQQAVMAQHLRSILGKKLLRKPLNDMSLKDLPSPE
;
A
#
# COMPACT_ATOMS: atom_id res chain seq x y z
N ALA A 1 -8.63 5.18 10.80
CA ALA A 1 -7.85 6.03 9.88
C ALA A 1 -8.61 6.41 8.61
N LEU A 2 -8.85 5.52 7.64
CA LEU A 2 -9.44 5.90 6.34
C LEU A 2 -10.84 6.53 6.43
N HIS A 3 -11.73 6.01 7.28
CA HIS A 3 -13.03 6.63 7.57
C HIS A 3 -12.95 8.02 8.23
N GLN A 4 -11.79 8.36 8.78
CA GLN A 4 -11.53 9.68 9.38
C GLN A 4 -10.75 10.59 8.42
N GLY A 5 -10.67 10.23 7.12
CA GLY A 5 -10.07 11.07 6.08
C GLY A 5 -8.56 10.96 5.92
N CYS A 6 -7.88 10.07 6.67
CA CYS A 6 -6.43 9.87 6.53
C CYS A 6 -6.03 9.54 5.07
N ARG A 7 -5.06 10.27 4.50
CA ARG A 7 -4.60 10.17 3.08
C ARG A 7 -3.17 9.69 2.90
N CYS A 8 -2.46 9.38 3.99
CA CYS A 8 -1.19 8.69 3.96
C CYS A 8 -1.20 7.63 5.06
N VAL A 9 -1.02 6.37 4.69
CA VAL A 9 -1.02 5.24 5.63
C VAL A 9 0.27 4.47 5.51
N GLU A 10 0.77 4.00 6.65
CA GLU A 10 2.01 3.25 6.78
C GLU A 10 1.76 1.75 6.84
N LEU A 11 2.66 0.99 6.20
CA LEU A 11 2.63 -0.46 6.14
C LEU A 11 4.05 -1.00 6.39
N ASP A 12 4.28 -1.50 7.60
CA ASP A 12 5.52 -2.18 8.00
C ASP A 12 5.50 -3.62 7.47
N CYS A 13 6.14 -3.83 6.32
CA CYS A 13 6.08 -5.08 5.57
C CYS A 13 7.26 -5.97 5.94
N TRP A 14 6.96 -7.20 6.34
CA TRP A 14 7.94 -8.21 6.75
C TRP A 14 7.63 -9.55 6.11
N ASP A 15 8.66 -10.38 5.95
CA ASP A 15 8.48 -11.75 5.50
C ASP A 15 7.54 -12.53 6.44
N GLY A 16 6.62 -13.28 5.84
CA GLY A 16 5.75 -14.21 6.54
C GLY A 16 5.93 -15.66 6.09
N ASP A 17 5.14 -16.52 6.71
CA ASP A 17 5.14 -17.94 6.43
C ASP A 17 4.53 -18.25 5.06
N LYS A 18 4.95 -19.35 4.44
CA LYS A 18 4.43 -19.84 3.15
C LYS A 18 4.56 -18.82 2.00
N GLY A 19 5.49 -17.86 2.12
CA GLY A 19 5.78 -16.85 1.10
C GLY A 19 4.76 -15.71 1.05
N GLU A 20 3.90 -15.57 2.07
CA GLU A 20 2.94 -14.45 2.16
C GLU A 20 3.49 -13.34 3.07
N PRO A 21 3.63 -12.10 2.57
CA PRO A 21 4.10 -10.99 3.39
C PRO A 21 3.12 -10.63 4.51
N MET A 22 3.65 -10.23 5.65
CA MET A 22 2.90 -9.83 6.84
C MET A 22 3.13 -8.35 7.16
N ILE A 23 2.19 -7.76 7.89
CA ILE A 23 2.31 -6.43 8.46
C ILE A 23 2.27 -6.52 9.98
N TYR A 24 3.29 -5.94 10.63
CA TYR A 24 3.40 -5.77 12.07
C TYR A 24 4.60 -4.88 12.41
N HIS A 25 4.66 -4.40 13.65
CA HIS A 25 5.79 -3.61 14.11
C HIS A 25 6.96 -4.53 14.48
N GLY A 26 8.02 -4.49 13.67
CA GLY A 26 9.19 -5.35 13.78
C GLY A 26 9.85 -5.31 15.17
N HIS A 27 10.41 -6.43 15.59
CA HIS A 27 11.10 -6.56 16.89
C HIS A 27 10.24 -6.25 18.13
N THR A 28 8.91 -6.31 17.99
CA THR A 28 7.96 -6.14 19.10
C THR A 28 6.96 -7.29 19.21
N LEU A 29 6.09 -7.24 20.22
CA LEU A 29 5.06 -8.25 20.49
C LEU A 29 3.71 -7.92 19.83
N THR A 30 3.69 -7.05 18.81
CA THR A 30 2.45 -6.72 18.10
C THR A 30 1.94 -7.91 17.30
N SER A 31 0.61 -8.05 17.21
CA SER A 31 -0.01 -9.07 16.38
C SER A 31 0.27 -8.81 14.89
N LYS A 32 0.26 -9.88 14.10
CA LYS A 32 0.52 -9.83 12.67
C LYS A 32 -0.77 -9.95 11.86
N VAL A 33 -0.84 -9.27 10.74
CA VAL A 33 -1.91 -9.39 9.75
C VAL A 33 -1.33 -9.61 8.36
N LEU A 34 -2.06 -10.24 7.45
CA LEU A 34 -1.58 -10.48 6.09
C LEU A 34 -1.51 -9.15 5.31
N PHE A 35 -0.42 -8.94 4.57
CA PHE A 35 -0.30 -7.79 3.67
C PHE A 35 -1.48 -7.74 2.68
N LYS A 36 -1.85 -8.90 2.12
CA LYS A 36 -2.99 -9.05 1.21
C LYS A 36 -4.30 -8.48 1.80
N GLU A 37 -4.64 -8.87 3.03
CA GLU A 37 -5.87 -8.44 3.71
C GLU A 37 -5.87 -6.93 3.96
N VAL A 38 -4.71 -6.36 4.28
CA VAL A 38 -4.56 -4.90 4.44
C VAL A 38 -4.76 -4.18 3.11
N ILE A 39 -4.21 -4.67 2.00
CA ILE A 39 -4.42 -4.09 0.67
C ILE A 39 -5.89 -4.21 0.22
N GLU A 40 -6.56 -5.34 0.48
CA GLU A 40 -7.99 -5.52 0.21
C GLU A 40 -8.85 -4.52 1.01
N THR A 41 -8.53 -4.33 2.29
CA THR A 41 -9.18 -3.34 3.15
C THR A 41 -8.96 -1.93 2.61
N ILE A 42 -7.73 -1.57 2.24
CA ILE A 42 -7.43 -0.28 1.63
C ILE A 42 -8.24 -0.10 0.34
N ALA A 43 -8.29 -1.10 -0.54
CA ALA A 43 -9.04 -1.02 -1.80
C ALA A 43 -10.53 -0.73 -1.60
N GLN A 44 -11.11 -1.26 -0.51
CA GLN A 44 -12.50 -1.05 -0.11
C GLN A 44 -12.76 0.34 0.48
N TYR A 45 -11.84 0.88 1.27
CA TYR A 45 -12.08 2.08 2.08
C TYR A 45 -11.36 3.34 1.58
N ALA A 46 -10.37 3.22 0.69
CA ALA A 46 -9.49 4.32 0.27
C ALA A 46 -10.26 5.57 -0.11
N PHE A 47 -11.37 5.44 -0.85
CA PHE A 47 -12.09 6.59 -1.43
C PHE A 47 -13.50 6.82 -0.87
N LYS A 48 -13.85 6.20 0.28
CA LYS A 48 -15.20 6.36 0.86
C LYS A 48 -15.46 7.75 1.45
N THR A 49 -14.42 8.43 1.89
CA THR A 49 -14.50 9.70 2.64
C THR A 49 -13.85 10.88 1.93
N SER A 50 -13.07 10.61 0.88
CA SER A 50 -12.41 11.61 0.07
C SER A 50 -12.09 11.01 -1.31
N PRO A 51 -12.32 11.74 -2.41
CA PRO A 51 -11.98 11.30 -3.76
C PRO A 51 -10.48 11.42 -4.07
N TYR A 52 -9.72 12.12 -3.22
CA TYR A 52 -8.33 12.47 -3.45
C TYR A 52 -7.35 11.29 -3.22
N PRO A 53 -6.12 11.37 -3.76
CA PRO A 53 -5.12 10.31 -3.68
C PRO A 53 -4.84 9.83 -2.25
N LEU A 54 -4.58 8.53 -2.13
CA LEU A 54 -4.08 7.88 -0.93
C LEU A 54 -2.64 7.44 -1.17
N ILE A 55 -1.73 7.85 -0.30
CA ILE A 55 -0.32 7.44 -0.30
C ILE A 55 -0.15 6.23 0.61
N LEU A 56 0.52 5.19 0.11
CA LEU A 56 0.95 4.03 0.88
C LEU A 56 2.44 4.17 1.16
N SER A 57 2.81 4.44 2.40
CA SER A 57 4.20 4.43 2.86
C SER A 57 4.59 2.98 3.19
N LEU A 58 5.42 2.36 2.35
CA LEU A 58 5.86 0.98 2.56
C LEU A 58 7.22 0.98 3.26
N GLU A 59 7.25 0.56 4.52
CA GLU A 59 8.50 0.23 5.20
C GLU A 59 8.81 -1.24 4.92
N ASN A 60 9.79 -1.50 4.06
CA ASN A 60 9.96 -2.81 3.43
C ASN A 60 11.17 -3.58 3.99
N HIS A 61 10.88 -4.62 4.78
CA HIS A 61 11.82 -5.59 5.32
C HIS A 61 11.68 -6.99 4.70
N CYS A 62 10.94 -7.11 3.60
CA CYS A 62 10.72 -8.39 2.93
C CYS A 62 11.92 -8.82 2.07
N SER A 63 12.11 -10.13 1.92
CA SER A 63 13.02 -10.70 0.92
C SER A 63 12.59 -10.31 -0.50
N VAL A 64 13.50 -10.46 -1.48
CA VAL A 64 13.20 -10.14 -2.88
C VAL A 64 12.02 -10.98 -3.41
N GLU A 65 11.93 -12.24 -2.99
CA GLU A 65 10.83 -13.14 -3.36
C GLU A 65 9.49 -12.63 -2.83
N GLN A 66 9.43 -12.23 -1.57
CA GLN A 66 8.20 -11.71 -0.97
C GLN A 66 7.88 -10.28 -1.43
N GLN A 67 8.88 -9.48 -1.82
CA GLN A 67 8.65 -8.21 -2.52
C GLN A 67 7.95 -8.43 -3.88
N ALA A 68 8.29 -9.49 -4.61
CA ALA A 68 7.58 -9.84 -5.84
C ALA A 68 6.11 -10.20 -5.55
N VAL A 69 5.84 -10.89 -4.45
CA VAL A 69 4.48 -11.19 -3.97
C VAL A 69 3.73 -9.90 -3.57
N MET A 70 4.37 -8.98 -2.84
CA MET A 70 3.79 -7.67 -2.52
C MET A 70 3.41 -6.91 -3.79
N ALA A 71 4.31 -6.85 -4.78
CA ALA A 71 4.06 -6.19 -6.05
C ALA A 71 2.91 -6.85 -6.83
N GLN A 72 2.80 -8.18 -6.77
CA GLN A 72 1.67 -8.91 -7.36
C GLN A 72 0.35 -8.55 -6.68
N HIS A 73 0.29 -8.57 -5.34
CA HIS A 73 -0.90 -8.20 -4.57
C HIS A 73 -1.33 -6.76 -4.83
N LEU A 74 -0.40 -5.80 -4.80
CA LEU A 74 -0.69 -4.40 -5.13
C LEU A 74 -1.28 -4.28 -6.54
N ARG A 75 -0.71 -4.95 -7.54
CA ARG A 75 -1.19 -4.90 -8.93
C ARG A 75 -2.54 -5.57 -9.10
N SER A 76 -2.78 -6.73 -8.50
CA SER A 76 -4.00 -7.50 -8.67
C SER A 76 -5.18 -6.87 -7.93
N ILE A 77 -4.96 -6.42 -6.69
CA ILE A 77 -6.03 -5.92 -5.81
C ILE A 77 -6.38 -4.46 -6.12
N LEU A 78 -5.39 -3.59 -6.24
CA LEU A 78 -5.63 -2.17 -6.52
C LEU A 78 -5.90 -1.92 -8.01
N GLY A 79 -5.36 -2.76 -8.90
CA GLY A 79 -5.66 -2.76 -10.32
C GLY A 79 -5.45 -1.39 -10.97
N LYS A 80 -6.52 -0.82 -11.54
CA LYS A 80 -6.49 0.50 -12.19
C LYS A 80 -6.35 1.67 -11.21
N LYS A 81 -6.66 1.48 -9.92
CA LYS A 81 -6.50 2.50 -8.88
C LYS A 81 -5.03 2.72 -8.49
N LEU A 82 -4.15 1.77 -8.83
CA LEU A 82 -2.72 1.90 -8.58
C LEU A 82 -2.05 2.72 -9.68
N LEU A 83 -1.51 3.88 -9.30
CA LEU A 83 -0.66 4.69 -10.16
C LEU A 83 0.68 3.97 -10.39
N ARG A 84 0.96 3.60 -11.64
CA ARG A 84 2.14 2.80 -12.03
C ARG A 84 3.06 3.49 -13.02
N LYS A 85 2.61 4.61 -13.58
CA LYS A 85 3.34 5.44 -14.53
C LYS A 85 3.13 6.89 -14.13
N PRO A 86 4.09 7.78 -14.40
CA PRO A 86 3.88 9.21 -14.29
C PRO A 86 2.62 9.62 -15.06
N LEU A 87 1.95 10.68 -14.60
CA LEU A 87 0.85 11.28 -15.36
C LEU A 87 1.43 11.90 -16.63
N ASN A 88 0.88 11.52 -17.78
CA ASN A 88 1.25 12.13 -19.05
C ASN A 88 0.91 13.62 -18.95
N ASP A 89 1.80 14.48 -19.45
CA ASP A 89 1.66 15.94 -19.52
C ASP A 89 2.21 16.73 -18.31
N MET A 90 2.83 16.08 -17.32
CA MET A 90 3.54 16.78 -16.25
C MET A 90 5.05 16.78 -16.45
N SER A 91 5.64 17.97 -16.31
CA SER A 91 7.07 18.15 -16.10
C SER A 91 7.51 17.31 -14.88
N LEU A 92 8.58 16.52 -15.01
CA LEU A 92 9.16 15.73 -13.90
C LEU A 92 9.68 16.59 -12.73
N LYS A 93 9.59 17.92 -12.82
CA LYS A 93 10.01 18.86 -11.77
C LYS A 93 8.93 19.10 -10.72
N ASP A 94 7.68 18.82 -11.03
CA ASP A 94 6.53 19.17 -10.19
C ASP A 94 5.74 17.91 -9.80
N LEU A 95 5.22 17.88 -8.56
CA LEU A 95 4.29 16.85 -8.12
C LEU A 95 2.88 17.15 -8.65
N PRO A 96 2.06 16.11 -8.90
CA PRO A 96 0.67 16.30 -9.33
C PRO A 96 -0.18 16.96 -8.24
N SER A 97 -1.24 17.63 -8.69
CA SER A 97 -2.32 18.08 -7.82
C SER A 97 -3.07 16.90 -7.21
N PRO A 98 -3.87 17.14 -6.16
CA PRO A 98 -4.85 16.17 -5.68
C PRO A 98 -5.90 15.79 -6.73
N GLU A 99 -6.32 16.72 -7.60
CA GLU A 99 -7.16 16.47 -8.79
C GLU A 99 -6.41 15.72 -9.89
#